data_AF-A0A8T4ED82-F1
#
_entry.id   AF-A0A8T4ED82-F1
#
_cell.length_a   1.000
_cell.length_b   1.000
_cell.length_c   1.000
_cell.angle_alpha   90.00
_cell.angle_beta   90.00
_cell.angle_gamma   90.00
#
_symmetry.space_group_name_H-M   'P 1'
#
loop_
_entity.id
_entity.type
_entity.pdbx_description
1 polymer ?
#
loop_
_entity_poly.entity_id
_entity_poly.type
_entity_poly.pdbx_seq_one_letter_code
_entity_poly.pdbx_strand_id
1 'polypeptide(L)'
;MSEEDTYLRAKLTEINGAIERLTQMLNRMIEVIAKITEVQEAQSDIALAVNANAERIEEILETVKNIKQAGPSAASSGPSISQKGAVSSHQAVLDTLETQIREGVIASDLAQKINDSADMLESKGASGGLIVKMQRWTRILRTYGRVDTISPSDLQKLRDDIKEWSREISKMR
;
A
#
# COMPACT_ATOMS: atom_id res chain seq x y z
N MET A 1 43.12 41.32 27.83
CA MET A 1 41.85 40.83 27.21
C MET A 1 40.81 40.86 28.30
N SER A 2 39.70 41.58 28.10
CA SER A 2 38.61 41.61 29.09
C SER A 2 37.76 40.34 28.98
N GLU A 3 37.10 39.94 30.06
CA GLU A 3 36.22 38.77 30.11
C GLU A 3 35.10 38.84 29.05
N GLU A 4 34.66 40.06 28.71
CA GLU A 4 33.68 40.35 27.67
C GLU A 4 34.16 39.91 26.27
N ASP A 5 35.43 40.11 25.95
CA ASP A 5 36.04 39.69 24.67
C ASP A 5 36.16 38.16 24.59
N THR A 6 36.33 37.49 25.73
CA THR A 6 36.35 36.02 25.82
C THR A 6 34.95 35.44 25.61
N TYR A 7 33.93 36.06 26.20
CA TYR A 7 32.53 35.67 26.03
C TYR A 7 32.03 35.88 24.59
N LEU A 8 32.37 37.01 23.96
CA LEU A 8 32.06 37.30 22.56
C LEU A 8 32.66 36.26 21.61
N ARG A 9 33.93 35.87 21.81
CA ARG A 9 34.55 34.80 21.02
C ARG A 9 33.85 33.45 21.20
N ALA A 10 33.52 33.07 22.44
CA ALA A 10 32.79 31.83 22.69
C ALA A 10 31.43 31.80 21.99
N LYS A 11 30.69 32.91 22.03
CA LYS A 11 29.39 33.04 21.34
C LYS A 11 29.53 33.02 19.81
N LEU A 12 30.54 33.68 19.26
CA LEU A 12 30.82 33.64 17.83
C LEU A 12 31.20 32.23 17.35
N THR A 13 31.96 31.48 18.14
CA THR A 13 32.26 30.06 17.85
C THR A 13 31.01 29.19 17.89
N GLU A 14 30.12 29.40 18.86
CA GLU A 14 28.84 28.69 18.96
C GLU A 14 27.93 28.97 17.75
N ILE A 15 27.83 30.25 17.34
CA ILE A 15 27.06 30.67 16.17
C ILE A 15 27.65 30.06 14.90
N ASN A 16 28.97 30.09 14.71
CA ASN A 16 29.61 29.48 13.55
C ASN A 16 29.35 27.96 13.49
N GLY A 17 29.42 27.26 14.62
CA GLY A 17 29.08 25.84 14.69
C GLY A 17 27.60 25.55 14.44
N ALA A 18 26.69 26.47 14.79
CA ALA A 18 25.28 26.36 14.42
C ALA A 18 25.06 26.59 12.92
N ILE A 19 25.74 27.56 12.31
CA ILE A 19 25.69 27.85 10.87
C ILE A 19 26.21 26.64 10.06
N GLU A 20 27.29 26.00 10.50
CA GLU A 20 27.85 24.83 9.83
C GLU A 20 26.87 23.64 9.86
N ARG A 21 26.22 23.39 11.00
CA ARG A 21 25.15 22.39 11.12
C ARG A 21 23.94 22.71 10.24
N LEU A 22 23.52 23.98 10.17
CA LEU A 22 22.44 24.41 9.28
C LEU A 22 22.80 24.21 7.81
N THR A 23 24.06 24.46 7.44
CA THR A 23 24.56 24.26 6.08
C THR A 23 24.55 22.79 5.69
N GLN A 24 25.01 21.91 6.59
CA GLN A 24 24.93 20.45 6.38
C GLN A 24 23.47 19.98 6.25
N MET A 25 22.57 20.52 7.08
CA MET A 25 21.15 20.18 7.01
C MET A 25 20.51 20.64 5.69
N LEU A 26 20.85 21.85 5.21
CA LEU A 26 20.40 22.36 3.92
C LEU A 26 20.87 21.47 2.77
N ASN A 27 22.14 21.08 2.74
CA ASN A 27 22.66 20.18 1.72
C ASN A 27 21.93 18.84 1.73
N ARG A 28 21.65 18.29 2.91
CA ARG A 28 20.88 17.04 3.03
C ARG A 28 19.42 17.20 2.59
N MET A 29 18.80 18.35 2.83
CA MET A 29 17.46 18.64 2.31
C MET A 29 17.46 18.73 0.78
N ILE A 30 18.48 19.30 0.16
CA ILE A 30 18.62 19.35 -1.30
C ILE A 30 18.69 17.92 -1.88
N GLU A 31 19.49 17.04 -1.29
CA GLU A 31 19.58 15.63 -1.72
C GLU A 31 18.24 14.90 -1.59
N VAL A 32 17.50 15.14 -0.51
CA VAL A 32 16.18 14.52 -0.31
C VAL A 32 15.18 15.02 -1.35
N ILE A 33 15.17 16.32 -1.64
CA ILE A 33 14.28 16.89 -2.67
C ILE A 33 14.60 16.31 -4.04
N ALA A 34 15.88 16.21 -4.40
CA ALA A 34 16.28 15.60 -5.68
C ALA A 34 15.76 14.15 -5.82
N LYS A 35 15.89 13.33 -4.77
CA LYS A 35 15.34 11.97 -4.75
C LYS A 35 13.82 11.93 -4.81
N ILE A 36 13.13 12.89 -4.19
CA ILE A 36 11.66 12.98 -4.28
C ILE A 36 11.25 13.29 -5.73
N THR A 37 11.96 14.17 -6.42
CA THR A 37 11.70 14.46 -7.84
C THR A 37 11.89 13.21 -8.71
N GLU A 38 12.97 12.45 -8.52
CA GLU A 38 13.18 11.17 -9.22
C GLU A 38 12.04 10.18 -8.96
N VAL A 39 11.57 10.07 -7.72
CA VAL A 39 10.44 9.19 -7.35
C VAL A 39 9.14 9.67 -8.00
N GLN A 40 8.91 10.99 -8.07
CA GLN A 40 7.73 11.55 -8.73
C GLN A 40 7.72 11.29 -10.23
N GLU A 41 8.87 11.41 -10.90
CA GLU A 41 9.00 11.05 -12.32
C GLU A 41 8.71 9.56 -12.54
N ALA A 42 9.31 8.68 -11.73
CA ALA A 42 9.03 7.24 -11.80
C ALA A 42 7.56 6.90 -11.53
N GLN A 43 6.92 7.61 -10.59
CA GLN A 43 5.49 7.45 -10.32
C GLN A 43 4.63 7.86 -11.52
N SER A 44 4.97 8.96 -12.19
CA SER A 44 4.28 9.40 -13.40
C SER A 44 4.40 8.38 -14.53
N ASP A 45 5.60 7.82 -14.74
CA ASP A 45 5.84 6.78 -15.75
C ASP A 45 5.05 5.49 -15.46
N ILE A 46 4.99 5.08 -14.20
CA ILE A 46 4.18 3.93 -13.77
C ILE A 46 2.70 4.20 -14.02
N ALA A 47 2.20 5.39 -13.72
CA ALA A 47 0.80 5.74 -13.96
C ALA A 47 0.44 5.65 -15.45
N LEU A 48 1.31 6.13 -16.34
CA LEU A 48 1.15 5.99 -17.79
C LEU A 48 1.15 4.52 -18.22
N ALA A 49 2.07 3.70 -17.70
CA ALA A 49 2.15 2.28 -18.02
C ALA A 49 0.91 1.50 -17.53
N VAL A 50 0.39 1.83 -16.34
CA VAL A 50 -0.85 1.26 -15.81
C VAL A 50 -2.03 1.61 -16.69
N ASN A 51 -2.15 2.86 -17.14
CA ASN A 51 -3.24 3.28 -18.00
C ASN A 51 -3.20 2.54 -19.36
N ALA A 52 -2.02 2.44 -19.98
CA ALA A 52 -1.84 1.67 -21.21
C ALA A 52 -2.17 0.17 -21.03
N ASN A 53 -1.87 -0.40 -19.87
CA ASN A 53 -2.23 -1.79 -19.57
C ASN A 53 -3.73 -1.96 -19.31
N ALA A 54 -4.39 -0.99 -18.68
CA ALA A 54 -5.83 -1.00 -18.47
C ALA A 54 -6.59 -1.02 -19.82
N GLU A 55 -6.17 -0.19 -20.77
CA GLU A 55 -6.72 -0.17 -22.14
C GLU A 55 -6.56 -1.53 -22.84
N ARG A 56 -5.37 -2.14 -22.75
CA ARG A 56 -5.13 -3.49 -23.33
C ARG A 56 -5.99 -4.57 -22.67
N ILE A 57 -6.21 -4.49 -21.35
CA ILE A 57 -7.07 -5.44 -20.63
C ILE A 57 -8.53 -5.27 -21.08
N GLU A 58 -8.98 -4.04 -21.30
CA GLU A 58 -10.34 -3.76 -21.81
C GLU A 58 -10.54 -4.34 -23.22
N GLU A 59 -9.56 -4.18 -24.11
CA GLU A 59 -9.57 -4.79 -25.45
C GLU A 59 -9.62 -6.33 -25.37
N ILE A 60 -8.83 -6.94 -24.47
CA ILE A 60 -8.89 -8.40 -24.24
C ILE A 60 -10.25 -8.83 -23.69
N LEU A 61 -10.86 -8.06 -22.79
CA LEU A 61 -12.19 -8.36 -22.27
C LEU A 61 -13.26 -8.27 -23.36
N GLU A 62 -13.16 -7.30 -24.26
CA GLU A 62 -14.06 -7.16 -25.40
C GLU A 62 -13.93 -8.32 -26.39
N THR A 63 -12.70 -8.73 -26.74
CA THR A 63 -12.47 -9.90 -27.61
C THR A 63 -12.99 -11.19 -26.98
N VAL A 64 -12.79 -11.40 -25.67
CA VAL A 64 -13.34 -12.56 -24.95
C VAL A 64 -14.88 -12.53 -24.91
N LYS A 65 -15.48 -11.36 -24.74
CA LYS A 65 -16.95 -11.20 -24.79
C LYS A 65 -17.50 -11.54 -26.17
N ASN A 66 -16.81 -11.13 -27.24
CA ASN A 66 -17.18 -11.45 -28.61
C ASN A 66 -17.03 -12.96 -28.92
N ILE A 67 -16.00 -13.62 -28.38
CA ILE A 67 -15.84 -15.09 -28.48
C ILE A 67 -16.98 -15.81 -27.75
N LYS A 68 -17.40 -15.33 -26.57
CA LYS A 68 -18.52 -15.92 -25.82
C LYS A 68 -19.87 -15.80 -26.54
N GLN A 69 -20.08 -14.78 -27.36
CA GLN A 69 -21.29 -14.63 -28.16
C GLN A 69 -21.30 -15.51 -29.42
N ALA A 70 -20.15 -15.99 -29.90
CA ALA A 70 -20.02 -16.83 -31.09
C ALA A 70 -19.94 -18.35 -30.80
N GLY A 71 -20.00 -18.78 -29.54
CA GLY A 71 -19.91 -20.20 -29.15
C GLY A 71 -21.29 -20.88 -29.08
N PRO A 72 -21.46 -22.12 -29.60
CA PRO A 72 -22.73 -22.81 -29.60
C PRO A 72 -23.19 -23.16 -28.18
N SER A 73 -24.48 -22.95 -27.91
CA SER A 73 -25.20 -23.43 -26.72
C SER A 73 -24.98 -24.92 -26.53
N ALA A 74 -24.05 -25.29 -25.65
CA ALA A 74 -23.96 -26.63 -25.08
C ALA A 74 -24.08 -26.50 -23.56
N ALA A 75 -25.18 -27.07 -23.05
CA ALA A 75 -25.48 -27.19 -21.64
C ALA A 75 -24.31 -27.81 -20.88
N SER A 76 -23.88 -27.15 -19.80
CA SER A 76 -23.20 -27.83 -18.70
C SER A 76 -23.59 -27.16 -17.40
N SER A 77 -24.31 -27.92 -16.58
CA SER A 77 -24.54 -27.70 -15.16
C SER A 77 -23.19 -27.68 -14.43
N GLY A 78 -22.69 -26.48 -14.18
CA GLY A 78 -21.48 -26.20 -13.40
C GLY A 78 -21.65 -24.88 -12.62
N PRO A 79 -20.94 -24.67 -11.50
CA PRO A 79 -21.22 -23.62 -10.53
C PRO A 79 -21.21 -22.25 -11.19
N SER A 80 -22.24 -21.47 -10.87
CA SER A 80 -22.64 -20.28 -11.62
C SER A 80 -21.50 -19.28 -11.80
N ILE A 81 -21.42 -18.68 -12.99
CA ILE A 81 -20.48 -17.60 -13.35
C ILE A 81 -20.50 -16.43 -12.35
N SER A 82 -21.60 -16.24 -11.61
CA SER A 82 -21.69 -15.27 -10.51
C SER A 82 -20.76 -15.57 -9.33
N GLN A 83 -20.49 -16.85 -9.03
CA GLN A 83 -19.51 -17.22 -7.98
C GLN A 83 -18.07 -16.89 -8.39
N LYS A 84 -17.70 -17.03 -9.67
CA LYS A 84 -16.37 -16.63 -10.17
C LYS A 84 -16.19 -15.10 -10.13
N GLY A 85 -17.25 -14.33 -10.37
CA GLY A 85 -17.23 -12.86 -10.26
C GLY A 85 -17.07 -12.34 -8.83
N ALA A 86 -17.74 -12.98 -7.86
CA ALA A 86 -17.61 -12.61 -6.45
C ALA A 86 -16.20 -12.91 -5.89
N VAL A 87 -15.62 -14.06 -6.24
CA VAL A 87 -14.25 -14.46 -5.81
C VAL A 87 -13.17 -13.58 -6.46
N SER A 88 -13.36 -13.16 -7.71
CA SER A 88 -12.52 -12.13 -8.36
C SER A 88 -12.53 -10.81 -7.58
N SER A 89 -13.71 -10.40 -7.08
CA SER A 89 -13.83 -9.18 -6.27
C SER A 89 -13.13 -9.28 -4.91
N HIS A 90 -13.05 -10.46 -4.31
CA HIS A 90 -12.34 -10.69 -3.04
C HIS A 90 -10.82 -10.61 -3.22
N GLN A 91 -10.31 -11.15 -4.32
CA GLN A 91 -8.88 -11.10 -4.64
C GLN A 91 -8.43 -9.68 -5.01
N ALA A 92 -9.25 -8.94 -5.77
CA ALA A 92 -8.94 -7.56 -6.15
C ALA A 92 -8.78 -6.61 -4.93
N VAL A 93 -9.54 -6.83 -3.85
CA VAL A 93 -9.41 -6.06 -2.60
C VAL A 93 -8.06 -6.35 -1.92
N LEU A 94 -7.63 -7.61 -1.87
CA LEU A 94 -6.33 -7.97 -1.30
C LEU A 94 -5.15 -7.48 -2.15
N ASP A 95 -5.26 -7.54 -3.47
CA ASP A 95 -4.22 -7.05 -4.38
C ASP A 95 -4.02 -5.52 -4.23
N THR A 96 -5.11 -4.79 -3.99
CA THR A 96 -5.08 -3.35 -3.67
C THR A 96 -4.38 -3.09 -2.34
N LEU A 97 -4.65 -3.91 -1.30
CA LEU A 97 -3.96 -3.81 -0.02
C LEU A 97 -2.45 -4.11 -0.15
N GLU A 98 -2.06 -5.14 -0.90
CA GLU A 98 -0.65 -5.51 -1.09
C GLU A 98 0.13 -4.40 -1.81
N THR A 99 -0.47 -3.79 -2.85
CA THR A 99 0.13 -2.68 -3.59
C THR A 99 0.39 -1.49 -2.68
N GLN A 100 -0.57 -1.13 -1.83
CA GLN A 100 -0.45 0.01 -0.93
C GLN A 100 0.55 -0.24 0.21
N ILE A 101 0.69 -1.47 0.71
CA ILE A 101 1.73 -1.82 1.69
C ILE A 101 3.15 -1.66 1.11
N ARG A 102 3.33 -1.71 -0.22
CA ARG A 102 4.63 -1.44 -0.85
C ARG A 102 4.98 0.05 -0.90
N GLU A 103 3.99 0.93 -0.93
CA GLU A 103 4.17 2.38 -1.09
C GLU A 103 4.47 3.12 0.23
N GLY A 104 4.41 2.43 1.38
CA GLY A 104 4.72 3.01 2.69
C GLY A 104 3.52 3.73 3.29
N VAL A 105 2.63 2.95 3.93
CA VAL A 105 1.36 3.46 4.46
C VAL A 105 1.44 3.66 5.97
N ILE A 106 0.85 4.77 6.43
CA ILE A 106 0.66 5.11 7.85
C ILE A 106 -0.18 4.01 8.51
N ALA A 107 0.21 3.55 9.70
CA ALA A 107 -0.46 2.44 10.38
C ALA A 107 -1.98 2.66 10.55
N SER A 108 -2.41 3.90 10.83
CA SER A 108 -3.83 4.27 10.94
C SER A 108 -4.62 4.06 9.64
N ASP A 109 -4.04 4.43 8.49
CA ASP A 109 -4.71 4.30 7.19
C ASP A 109 -4.82 2.83 6.79
N LEU A 110 -3.77 2.05 7.07
CA LEU A 110 -3.78 0.61 6.83
C LEU A 110 -4.79 -0.12 7.73
N ALA A 111 -4.89 0.29 9.00
CA ALA A 111 -5.89 -0.25 9.91
C ALA A 111 -7.31 0.00 9.42
N GLN A 112 -7.61 1.21 8.94
CA GLN A 112 -8.92 1.56 8.41
C GLN A 112 -9.25 0.70 7.18
N LYS A 113 -8.31 0.58 6.24
CA LYS A 113 -8.52 -0.20 5.00
C LYS A 113 -8.67 -1.70 5.25
N ILE A 114 -7.90 -2.27 6.18
CA ILE A 114 -8.08 -3.69 6.57
C ILE A 114 -9.46 -3.89 7.21
N ASN A 115 -9.91 -2.94 8.03
CA ASN A 115 -11.25 -2.98 8.60
C ASN A 115 -12.34 -2.93 7.51
N ASP A 116 -12.27 -1.97 6.61
CA ASP A 116 -13.24 -1.83 5.51
C ASP A 116 -13.24 -3.07 4.61
N SER A 117 -12.06 -3.64 4.34
CA SER A 117 -11.92 -4.88 3.57
C SER A 117 -12.51 -6.08 4.30
N ALA A 118 -12.34 -6.17 5.62
CA ALA A 118 -12.95 -7.21 6.44
C ALA A 118 -14.48 -7.09 6.43
N ASP A 119 -15.04 -5.89 6.58
CA ASP A 119 -16.49 -5.63 6.53
C ASP A 119 -17.07 -5.99 5.14
N MET A 120 -16.34 -5.67 4.07
CA MET A 120 -16.70 -6.06 2.70
C MET A 120 -16.63 -7.58 2.47
N LEU A 121 -15.66 -8.27 3.07
CA LEU A 121 -15.55 -9.72 2.98
C LEU A 121 -16.62 -10.43 3.82
N GLU A 122 -16.95 -9.90 4.99
CA GLU A 122 -17.99 -10.43 5.87
C GLU A 122 -19.37 -10.32 5.20
N SER A 123 -19.70 -9.16 4.63
CA SER A 123 -20.97 -8.97 3.90
C SER A 123 -21.13 -9.88 2.68
N LYS A 124 -20.01 -10.39 2.14
CA LYS A 124 -19.98 -11.32 0.99
C LYS A 124 -19.80 -12.78 1.37
N GLY A 125 -19.83 -13.11 2.67
CA GLY A 125 -19.83 -14.48 3.18
C GLY A 125 -18.45 -15.14 3.30
N ALA A 126 -17.38 -14.37 3.44
CA ALA A 126 -16.06 -14.90 3.76
C ALA A 126 -16.06 -15.62 5.12
N SER A 127 -15.11 -16.55 5.32
CA SER A 127 -15.05 -17.31 6.58
C SER A 127 -14.82 -16.39 7.79
N GLY A 128 -15.59 -16.60 8.86
CA GLY A 128 -15.41 -15.82 10.10
C GLY A 128 -13.99 -15.93 10.67
N GLY A 129 -13.28 -17.04 10.41
CA GLY A 129 -11.87 -17.19 10.76
C GLY A 129 -10.94 -16.19 10.05
N LEU A 130 -11.17 -15.95 8.76
CA LEU A 130 -10.42 -14.96 7.98
C LEU A 130 -10.71 -13.53 8.49
N ILE A 131 -11.99 -13.22 8.74
CA ILE A 131 -12.40 -11.92 9.28
C ILE A 131 -11.73 -11.63 10.63
N VAL A 132 -11.66 -12.62 11.53
CA VAL A 132 -10.98 -12.48 12.82
C VAL A 132 -9.47 -12.24 12.65
N LYS A 133 -8.81 -12.90 11.69
CA LYS A 133 -7.39 -12.67 11.38
C LYS A 133 -7.16 -11.23 10.89
N MET A 134 -8.02 -10.71 10.01
CA MET A 134 -7.94 -9.32 9.52
C MET A 134 -8.19 -8.30 10.65
N GLN A 135 -9.25 -8.51 11.44
CA GLN A 135 -9.59 -7.69 12.61
C GLN A 135 -8.47 -7.65 13.66
N ARG A 136 -7.69 -8.74 13.81
CA ARG A 136 -6.50 -8.76 14.68
C ARG A 136 -5.45 -7.77 14.21
N TRP A 137 -5.19 -7.70 12.91
CA TRP A 137 -4.26 -6.72 12.34
C TRP A 137 -4.74 -5.30 12.48
N THR A 138 -6.05 -5.05 12.31
CA THR A 138 -6.64 -3.73 12.62
C THR A 138 -6.32 -3.30 14.06
N ARG A 139 -6.43 -4.20 15.04
CA ARG A 139 -6.05 -3.88 16.44
C ARG A 139 -4.57 -3.63 16.61
N ILE A 140 -3.70 -4.47 16.02
CA ILE A 140 -2.25 -4.30 16.07
C ILE A 140 -1.85 -2.94 15.49
N LEU A 141 -2.36 -2.60 14.31
CA LEU A 141 -2.05 -1.35 13.62
C LEU A 141 -2.58 -0.11 14.37
N ARG A 142 -3.70 -0.23 15.09
CA ARG A 142 -4.20 0.84 15.98
C ARG A 142 -3.36 1.05 17.25
N THR A 143 -2.44 0.14 17.58
CA THR A 143 -1.49 0.36 18.69
C THR A 143 -0.33 1.27 18.29
N TYR A 144 -0.08 1.46 17.00
CA TYR A 144 0.85 2.46 16.50
C TYR A 144 0.22 3.85 16.62
N GLY A 145 1.04 4.88 16.86
CA GLY A 145 0.58 6.26 16.81
C GLY A 145 -0.04 6.57 15.45
N ARG A 146 -0.97 7.53 15.42
CA ARG A 146 -1.78 7.86 14.24
C ARG A 146 -0.95 8.17 12.99
N VAL A 147 0.30 8.59 13.15
CA VAL A 147 1.24 8.99 12.09
C VAL A 147 2.50 8.10 12.09
N ASP A 148 2.56 7.08 12.95
CA ASP A 148 3.74 6.23 13.05
C ASP A 148 3.84 5.30 11.85
N THR A 149 5.09 5.11 11.42
CA THR A 149 5.43 4.11 10.42
C THR A 149 5.40 2.73 11.06
N ILE A 150 4.88 1.75 10.30
CA ILE A 150 4.80 0.36 10.77
C ILE A 150 6.22 -0.20 10.86
N SER A 151 6.49 -1.01 11.88
CA SER A 151 7.79 -1.67 12.02
C SER A 151 8.06 -2.56 10.78
N PRO A 152 9.30 -2.64 10.26
CA PRO A 152 9.61 -3.49 9.12
C PRO A 152 9.26 -4.97 9.33
N SER A 153 9.40 -5.45 10.57
CA SER A 153 9.07 -6.83 10.95
C SER A 153 7.57 -7.11 10.91
N ASP A 154 6.74 -6.16 11.35
CA ASP A 154 5.29 -6.34 11.36
C ASP A 154 4.71 -6.12 9.97
N LEU A 155 5.30 -5.22 9.18
CA LEU A 155 4.96 -5.06 7.78
C LEU A 155 5.25 -6.33 6.96
N GLN A 156 6.37 -7.00 7.24
CA GLN A 156 6.68 -8.29 6.59
C GLN A 156 5.69 -9.38 6.97
N LYS A 157 5.37 -9.52 8.27
CA LYS A 157 4.35 -10.48 8.72
C LYS A 157 2.98 -10.21 8.11
N LEU A 158 2.57 -8.95 8.03
CA LEU A 158 1.30 -8.57 7.43
C LEU A 158 1.25 -8.94 5.94
N ARG A 159 2.35 -8.76 5.19
CA ARG A 159 2.42 -9.21 3.79
C ARG A 159 2.27 -10.72 3.66
N ASP A 160 2.90 -11.48 4.56
CA ASP A 160 2.81 -12.93 4.55
C ASP A 160 1.40 -13.41 4.92
N ASP A 161 0.76 -12.75 5.88
CA ASP A 161 -0.63 -13.01 6.27
C ASP A 161 -1.61 -12.66 5.14
N ILE A 162 -1.40 -11.55 4.39
CA ILE A 162 -2.23 -11.20 3.22
C ILE A 162 -2.12 -12.27 2.12
N LYS A 163 -0.91 -12.82 1.89
CA LYS A 163 -0.74 -13.95 0.96
C LYS A 163 -1.46 -15.20 1.44
N GLU A 164 -1.47 -15.45 2.75
CA GLU A 164 -2.23 -16.55 3.34
C GLU A 164 -3.75 -16.32 3.16
N TRP A 165 -4.24 -15.10 3.39
CA TRP A 165 -5.63 -14.72 3.16
C TRP A 165 -6.05 -14.93 1.71
N SER A 166 -5.22 -14.53 0.74
CA SER A 166 -5.45 -14.78 -0.68
C SER A 166 -5.53 -16.27 -1.01
N ARG A 167 -4.67 -17.09 -0.40
CA ARG A 167 -4.75 -18.56 -0.53
C ARG A 167 -6.01 -19.14 0.09
N GLU A 168 -6.44 -18.64 1.25
CA GLU A 168 -7.68 -19.08 1.90
C GLU A 168 -8.92 -18.70 1.06
N ILE A 169 -8.98 -17.48 0.54
CA ILE A 169 -10.04 -17.04 -0.39
C ILE A 169 -10.04 -17.89 -1.66
N SER A 170 -8.86 -18.21 -2.20
CA SER A 170 -8.73 -19.06 -3.38
C SER A 170 -9.19 -20.51 -3.14
N LYS A 171 -9.10 -21.00 -1.89
CA LYS A 171 -9.63 -22.33 -1.49
C LYS A 171 -11.14 -22.34 -1.27
N MET A 172 -11.80 -21.17 -1.20
CA MET A 172 -13.26 -21.06 -1.21
C MET A 172 -13.86 -21.14 -2.64
N ARG A 173 -13.00 -21.31 -3.66
CA ARG A 173 -13.37 -21.57 -5.06
C ARG A 173 -13.83 -23.01 -5.27
#